data_AF-A0A174UYM6-F1
#
_entry.id   AF-A0A174UYM6-F1
#
_cell.length_a   1.000
_cell.length_b   1.000
_cell.length_c   1.000
_cell.angle_alpha   90.00
_cell.angle_beta   90.00
_cell.angle_gamma   90.00
#
_symmetry.space_group_name_H-M   'P 1'
#
loop_
_entity.id
_entity.type
_entity.pdbx_description
1 polymer ?
#
loop_
_entity_poly.entity_id
_entity_poly.type
_entity_poly.pdbx_seq_one_letter_code
_entity_poly.pdbx_strand_id
1 'polypeptide(L)'
;MVEPLELGRFISTCRKEKNLTQKQLGEELGVTDRAVSKWENGKSFPDISLIEPLCQILDISVSEFMLGKRIEPEHYQEETEKAWIASLDEPLLYKIQMIIYILGIAAVAVLQVPLFSHGPMCVNIICWAVWGALFFAAYYLDKKIPERKLRYSNPWIEGVFSAIYFLCYMLWFFLRKDEWGTLPMSEQTSLWAIIVVGLIVEFCVRVFSARKNRRSAV
;
A
#
# COMPACT_ATOMS: atom_id res chain seq x y z
N MET A 1 16.95 8.59 2.03
CA MET A 1 18.41 8.58 2.25
C MET A 1 18.61 8.37 3.75
N VAL A 2 19.45 7.41 4.16
CA VAL A 2 19.59 7.05 5.59
C VAL A 2 20.18 8.19 6.39
N GLU A 3 19.70 8.35 7.62
CA GLU A 3 20.19 9.35 8.56
C GLU A 3 21.69 9.13 8.86
N PRO A 4 22.56 10.16 8.78
CA PRO A 4 24.01 10.03 8.97
C PRO A 4 24.42 9.29 10.25
N LEU A 5 23.69 9.54 11.34
CA LEU A 5 23.97 8.92 12.64
C LEU A 5 23.57 7.43 12.70
N GLU A 6 22.54 7.03 11.96
CA GLU A 6 22.13 5.63 11.87
C GLU A 6 23.16 4.83 11.07
N LEU A 7 23.58 5.37 9.92
CA LEU A 7 24.66 4.80 9.13
C LEU A 7 25.96 4.69 9.93
N GLY A 8 26.34 5.75 10.65
CA GLY A 8 27.54 5.75 11.47
C GLY A 8 27.53 4.65 12.54
N ARG A 9 26.40 4.48 13.24
CA ARG A 9 26.23 3.39 14.21
C ARG A 9 26.33 2.03 13.54
N PHE A 10 25.74 1.87 12.36
CA PHE A 10 25.82 0.64 11.58
C PHE A 10 27.27 0.28 11.21
N ILE A 11 28.02 1.24 10.66
CA ILE A 11 29.45 1.07 10.35
C ILE A 11 30.24 0.64 11.60
N SER A 12 29.99 1.30 12.75
CA SER A 12 30.66 0.97 14.02
C SER A 12 30.36 -0.45 14.48
N THR A 13 29.11 -0.91 14.33
CA THR A 13 28.70 -2.28 14.65
C THR A 13 29.39 -3.29 13.75
N CYS A 14 29.32 -3.13 12.42
CA CYS A 14 29.96 -4.04 11.48
C CYS A 14 31.49 -4.11 11.68
N ARG A 15 32.13 -2.97 11.96
CA ARG A 15 33.57 -2.94 12.27
C ARG A 15 33.90 -3.77 13.50
N LYS A 16 33.09 -3.66 14.56
CA LYS A 16 33.27 -4.42 15.80
C LYS A 16 33.02 -5.92 15.59
N GLU A 17 32.06 -6.30 14.74
CA GLU A 17 31.83 -7.70 14.35
C GLU A 17 33.08 -8.32 13.68
N LYS A 18 33.82 -7.52 12.91
CA LYS A 18 35.11 -7.91 12.33
C LYS A 18 36.30 -7.78 13.28
N ASN A 19 36.09 -7.41 14.55
CA ASN A 19 37.13 -7.16 15.56
C ASN A 19 38.17 -6.13 15.14
N LEU A 20 37.80 -5.19 14.27
CA LEU A 20 38.70 -4.12 13.80
C LEU A 20 38.61 -2.91 14.72
N THR A 21 39.72 -2.22 14.94
CA THR A 21 39.75 -0.87 15.53
C THR A 21 39.48 0.19 14.47
N GLN A 22 39.08 1.40 14.88
CA GLN A 22 38.92 2.53 13.94
C GLN A 22 40.23 2.83 13.18
N LYS A 23 41.37 2.61 13.83
CA LYS A 23 42.70 2.76 13.23
C LYS A 23 42.94 1.71 12.14
N GLN A 24 42.67 0.44 12.43
CA GLN A 24 42.85 -0.64 11.46
C GLN A 24 41.93 -0.49 10.25
N LEU A 25 40.65 -0.15 10.47
CA LEU A 25 39.74 0.13 9.36
C LEU A 25 40.20 1.32 8.52
N GLY A 26 40.74 2.36 9.16
CA GLY A 26 41.34 3.49 8.46
C GLY A 26 42.57 3.09 7.63
N GLU A 27 43.46 2.29 8.20
CA GLU A 27 44.66 1.75 7.52
C GLU A 27 44.29 0.93 6.28
N GLU A 28 43.29 0.06 6.36
CA GLU A 28 42.83 -0.75 5.22
C GLU A 28 42.16 0.10 4.11
N LEU A 29 41.53 1.21 4.48
CA LEU A 29 40.87 2.13 3.54
C LEU A 29 41.76 3.28 3.05
N GLY A 30 43.00 3.39 3.55
CA GLY A 30 43.88 4.52 3.26
C GLY A 30 43.39 5.87 3.82
N VAL A 31 42.63 5.85 4.91
CA VAL A 31 42.10 7.04 5.59
C VAL A 31 42.54 7.11 7.05
N THR A 32 42.40 8.30 7.66
CA THR A 32 42.71 8.45 9.10
C THR A 32 41.63 7.83 9.99
N ASP A 33 42.04 7.33 11.16
CA ASP A 33 41.14 6.91 12.26
C ASP A 33 40.11 7.99 12.63
N ARG A 34 40.51 9.27 12.57
CA ARG A 34 39.62 10.42 12.77
C ARG A 34 38.51 10.52 11.73
N ALA A 35 38.78 10.13 10.47
CA ALA A 35 37.76 10.10 9.42
C ALA A 35 36.71 9.03 9.74
N VAL A 36 37.16 7.83 10.09
CA VAL A 36 36.30 6.70 10.52
C VAL A 36 35.46 7.11 11.74
N SER A 37 36.07 7.75 12.74
CA SER A 37 35.36 8.25 13.92
C SER A 37 34.28 9.27 13.57
N LYS A 38 34.52 10.17 12.61
CA LYS A 38 33.50 11.12 12.16
C LYS A 38 32.34 10.42 11.45
N TRP A 39 32.60 9.40 10.64
CA TRP A 39 31.57 8.58 10.01
C TRP A 39 30.71 7.89 11.07
N GLU A 40 31.34 7.21 12.04
CA GLU A 40 30.64 6.47 13.09
C GLU A 40 29.77 7.35 13.99
N ASN A 41 30.12 8.64 14.11
CA ASN A 41 29.36 9.62 14.89
C ASN A 41 28.40 10.47 14.03
N GLY A 42 28.20 10.13 12.74
CA GLY A 42 27.30 10.85 11.83
C GLY A 42 27.73 12.29 11.50
N LYS A 43 29.00 12.64 11.74
CA LYS A 43 29.55 13.99 11.51
C LYS A 43 30.02 14.21 10.07
N SER A 44 30.27 13.14 9.32
CA SER A 44 30.60 13.17 7.90
C SER A 44 30.22 11.85 7.24
N PHE A 45 30.19 11.82 5.91
CA PHE A 45 29.99 10.60 5.12
C PHE A 45 31.30 10.10 4.51
N PRO A 46 31.45 8.78 4.27
CA PRO A 46 32.50 8.25 3.39
C PRO A 46 32.35 8.81 1.97
N ASP A 47 33.47 9.04 1.29
CA ASP A 47 33.46 9.40 -0.13
C ASP A 47 32.92 8.23 -0.97
N ILE A 48 32.31 8.51 -2.12
CA ILE A 48 31.70 7.50 -3.00
C ILE A 48 32.71 6.44 -3.44
N SER A 49 33.97 6.84 -3.62
CA SER A 49 35.09 5.96 -3.95
C SER A 49 35.44 4.96 -2.85
N LEU A 50 35.07 5.26 -1.60
CA LEU A 50 35.36 4.45 -0.43
C LEU A 50 34.20 3.53 -0.04
N ILE A 51 33.00 3.72 -0.62
CA ILE A 51 31.81 2.93 -0.27
C ILE A 51 32.03 1.45 -0.59
N GLU A 52 32.46 1.12 -1.80
CA GLU A 52 32.64 -0.28 -2.22
C GLU A 52 33.78 -0.98 -1.44
N PRO A 53 34.98 -0.39 -1.27
CA PRO A 53 36.02 -0.96 -0.41
C PRO A 53 35.58 -1.13 1.04
N LEU A 54 34.88 -0.15 1.62
CA LEU A 54 34.35 -0.23 2.98
C LEU A 54 33.37 -1.39 3.11
N CYS A 55 32.49 -1.57 2.11
CA CYS A 55 31.53 -2.65 2.11
C CYS A 55 32.21 -4.03 2.06
N GLN A 56 33.29 -4.17 1.28
CA GLN A 56 34.08 -5.41 1.19
C GLN A 56 34.77 -5.75 2.52
N ILE A 57 35.41 -4.78 3.18
CA ILE A 57 36.09 -5.00 4.47
C ILE A 57 35.10 -5.39 5.56
N LEU A 58 33.95 -4.72 5.59
CA LEU A 58 32.91 -4.95 6.59
C LEU A 58 32.02 -6.16 6.27
N ASP A 59 32.19 -6.77 5.10
CA ASP A 59 31.41 -7.92 4.60
C ASP A 59 29.91 -7.64 4.56
N ILE A 60 29.57 -6.53 3.90
CA ILE A 60 28.20 -6.00 3.78
C ILE A 60 27.95 -5.66 2.31
N SER A 61 26.71 -5.76 1.85
CA SER A 61 26.34 -5.27 0.52
C SER A 61 26.19 -3.75 0.51
N VAL A 62 26.36 -3.14 -0.67
CA VAL A 62 26.11 -1.69 -0.86
C VAL A 62 24.66 -1.34 -0.48
N SER A 63 23.71 -2.24 -0.72
CA SER A 63 22.31 -2.07 -0.31
C SER A 63 22.17 -1.94 1.21
N GLU A 64 22.83 -2.81 1.98
CA GLU A 64 22.85 -2.74 3.46
C GLU A 64 23.49 -1.46 3.97
N PHE A 65 24.59 -1.02 3.34
CA PHE A 65 25.20 0.27 3.62
C PHE A 65 24.22 1.42 3.37
N MET A 66 23.54 1.43 2.23
CA MET A 66 22.58 2.48 1.87
C MET A 66 21.32 2.48 2.74
N LEU A 67 21.02 1.37 3.43
CA LEU A 67 19.90 1.21 4.35
C LEU A 67 20.30 1.33 5.84
N GLY A 68 21.60 1.34 6.16
CA GLY A 68 22.10 1.45 7.53
C GLY A 68 21.75 0.26 8.43
N LYS A 69 21.48 -0.92 7.86
CA LYS A 69 21.09 -2.13 8.59
C LYS A 69 21.43 -3.40 7.83
N ARG A 70 21.65 -4.50 8.55
CA ARG A 70 21.75 -5.85 7.99
C ARG A 70 20.43 -6.22 7.33
N ILE A 71 20.50 -6.89 6.19
CA ILE A 71 19.33 -7.48 5.55
C ILE A 71 19.48 -8.99 5.65
N GLU A 72 18.67 -9.62 6.50
CA GLU A 72 18.66 -11.08 6.59
C GLU A 72 18.17 -11.68 5.26
N PRO A 73 18.80 -12.76 4.75
CA PRO A 73 18.45 -13.34 3.44
C PRO A 73 16.98 -13.74 3.32
N GLU A 74 16.38 -14.16 4.43
CA GLU A 74 14.98 -14.59 4.53
C GLU A 74 13.99 -13.41 4.45
N HIS A 75 14.45 -12.17 4.63
CA HIS A 75 13.63 -10.95 4.55
C HIS A 75 14.11 -9.96 3.47
N TYR A 76 15.11 -10.31 2.66
CA TYR A 76 15.70 -9.40 1.66
C TYR A 76 14.67 -8.91 0.64
N GLN A 77 13.79 -9.79 0.17
CA GLN A 77 12.75 -9.41 -0.79
C GLN A 77 11.69 -8.50 -0.19
N GLU A 78 11.24 -8.78 1.04
CA GLU A 78 10.23 -7.92 1.69
C GLU A 78 10.79 -6.54 2.04
N GLU A 79 12.02 -6.45 2.54
CA GLU A 79 12.64 -5.19 2.93
C GLU A 79 13.00 -4.33 1.71
N THR A 80 13.47 -4.95 0.63
CA THR A 80 13.72 -4.24 -0.64
C THR A 80 12.42 -3.83 -1.32
N GLU A 81 11.37 -4.64 -1.27
CA GLU A 81 10.04 -4.26 -1.76
C GLU A 81 9.51 -3.07 -0.95
N LYS A 82 9.55 -3.11 0.39
CA LYS A 82 9.16 -1.97 1.24
C LYS A 82 9.97 -0.71 0.92
N ALA A 83 11.30 -0.81 0.78
CA ALA A 83 12.15 0.33 0.47
C ALA A 83 11.92 0.89 -0.95
N TRP A 84 11.66 0.02 -1.92
CA TRP A 84 11.31 0.41 -3.29
C TRP A 84 9.95 1.11 -3.34
N ILE A 85 8.94 0.59 -2.64
CA ILE A 85 7.64 1.27 -2.54
C ILE A 85 7.75 2.60 -1.78
N ALA A 86 8.55 2.68 -0.72
CA ALA A 86 8.80 3.93 0.00
C ALA A 86 9.54 4.99 -0.85
N SER A 87 10.14 4.57 -1.98
CA SER A 87 10.75 5.47 -2.96
C SER A 87 9.78 5.94 -4.05
N LEU A 88 8.54 5.41 -4.08
CA LEU A 88 7.51 5.88 -5.01
C LEU A 88 6.96 7.22 -4.53
N ASP A 89 6.82 8.16 -5.47
CA ASP A 89 6.23 9.45 -5.19
C ASP A 89 4.77 9.31 -4.72
N GLU A 90 4.39 10.04 -3.66
CA GLU A 90 3.01 10.22 -3.18
C GLU A 90 1.94 10.38 -4.28
N PRO A 91 2.13 11.23 -5.32
CA PRO A 91 1.18 11.35 -6.43
C PRO A 91 0.99 10.06 -7.25
N LEU A 92 1.99 9.18 -7.32
CA LEU A 92 1.89 7.91 -8.02
C LEU A 92 1.03 6.92 -7.22
N LEU A 93 1.20 6.88 -5.90
CA LEU A 93 0.37 6.07 -5.00
C LEU A 93 -1.11 6.45 -5.12
N TYR A 94 -1.41 7.76 -5.19
CA TYR A 94 -2.77 8.26 -5.41
C TYR A 94 -3.38 7.78 -6.74
N LYS A 95 -2.59 7.81 -7.83
CA LYS A 95 -3.04 7.34 -9.15
C LYS A 95 -3.38 5.85 -9.13
N ILE A 96 -2.56 5.03 -8.48
CA ILE A 96 -2.80 3.59 -8.34
C ILE A 96 -4.08 3.33 -7.53
N GLN A 97 -4.32 4.10 -6.46
CA GLN A 97 -5.54 4.02 -5.67
C GLN A 97 -6.80 4.37 -6.48
N MET A 98 -6.75 5.43 -7.31
CA MET A 98 -7.86 5.75 -8.21
C MET A 98 -8.19 4.60 -9.16
N ILE A 99 -7.16 3.92 -9.70
CA ILE A 99 -7.37 2.76 -10.58
C ILE A 99 -8.12 1.63 -9.85
N ILE A 100 -7.74 1.33 -8.59
CA ILE A 100 -8.42 0.30 -7.79
C ILE A 100 -9.90 0.67 -7.56
N TYR A 101 -10.20 1.92 -7.24
CA TYR A 101 -11.59 2.34 -7.07
C TYR A 101 -12.38 2.32 -8.37
N ILE A 102 -11.78 2.73 -9.49
CA ILE A 102 -12.41 2.65 -10.82
C ILE A 102 -12.71 1.19 -11.17
N LEU A 103 -11.77 0.27 -10.92
CA LEU A 103 -11.97 -1.17 -11.12
C LEU A 103 -13.11 -1.71 -10.27
N GLY A 104 -13.20 -1.28 -9.01
CA GLY A 104 -14.30 -1.69 -8.13
C GLY A 104 -15.66 -1.13 -8.59
N ILE A 105 -15.73 0.13 -9.04
CA ILE A 105 -16.95 0.72 -9.62
C ILE A 105 -17.35 -0.05 -10.87
N ALA A 106 -16.40 -0.35 -11.75
CA ALA A 106 -16.62 -1.14 -12.95
C ALA A 106 -17.15 -2.54 -12.60
N ALA A 107 -16.60 -3.19 -11.57
CA ALA A 107 -17.12 -4.46 -11.08
C ALA A 107 -18.58 -4.32 -10.65
N VAL A 108 -18.92 -3.37 -9.78
CA VAL A 108 -20.31 -3.15 -9.34
C VAL A 108 -21.25 -2.88 -10.51
N ALA A 109 -20.83 -2.10 -11.50
CA ALA A 109 -21.63 -1.85 -12.70
C ALA A 109 -21.86 -3.14 -13.51
N VAL A 110 -20.83 -3.96 -13.72
CA VAL A 110 -20.94 -5.25 -14.44
C VAL A 110 -21.85 -6.23 -13.70
N LEU A 111 -21.82 -6.23 -12.36
CA LEU A 111 -22.71 -7.05 -11.52
C LEU A 111 -24.19 -6.70 -11.74
N GLN A 112 -24.49 -5.44 -12.05
CA GLN A 112 -25.85 -4.97 -12.26
C GLN A 112 -26.42 -5.33 -13.66
N VAL A 113 -25.58 -5.63 -14.65
CA VAL A 113 -26.02 -5.92 -16.04
C VAL A 113 -26.91 -7.17 -16.15
N PRO A 114 -26.53 -8.33 -15.56
CA PRO A 114 -27.39 -9.53 -15.54
C PRO A 114 -28.70 -9.32 -14.78
N LEU A 115 -28.72 -8.38 -13.84
CA LEU A 115 -29.93 -8.03 -13.11
C LEU A 115 -30.88 -7.19 -13.98
N PHE A 116 -30.36 -6.35 -14.88
CA PHE A 116 -31.12 -5.43 -15.74
C PHE A 116 -31.73 -6.09 -16.97
N SER A 117 -30.98 -6.97 -17.65
CA SER A 117 -31.47 -7.66 -18.84
C SER A 117 -31.70 -9.13 -18.52
N HIS A 118 -32.94 -9.62 -18.69
CA HIS A 118 -33.20 -11.05 -18.92
C HIS A 118 -32.70 -11.45 -20.31
N GLY A 119 -31.44 -11.09 -20.61
CA GLY A 119 -30.76 -11.43 -21.83
C GLY A 119 -30.45 -12.92 -21.88
N PRO A 120 -29.89 -13.39 -23.01
CA PRO A 120 -29.48 -14.77 -23.16
C PRO A 120 -28.56 -15.20 -22.01
N MET A 121 -28.74 -16.43 -21.50
CA MET A 121 -27.98 -16.96 -20.37
C MET A 121 -26.46 -16.81 -20.55
N CYS A 122 -25.96 -16.88 -21.79
CA CYS A 122 -24.56 -16.67 -22.12
C CYS A 122 -24.04 -15.27 -21.77
N VAL A 123 -24.86 -14.22 -21.96
CA VAL A 123 -24.49 -12.84 -21.61
C VAL A 123 -24.32 -12.72 -20.09
N ASN A 124 -25.23 -13.32 -19.33
CA ASN A 124 -25.17 -13.30 -17.87
C ASN A 124 -23.91 -14.02 -17.36
N ILE A 125 -23.60 -15.20 -17.92
CA ILE A 125 -22.39 -15.96 -17.57
C ILE A 125 -21.12 -15.13 -17.85
N ILE A 126 -21.06 -14.44 -18.98
CA ILE A 126 -19.94 -13.56 -19.33
C ILE A 126 -19.83 -12.40 -18.32
N CYS A 127 -20.93 -11.75 -17.97
CA CYS A 127 -20.93 -10.66 -16.99
C CYS A 127 -20.45 -11.13 -15.60
N TRP A 128 -20.89 -12.30 -15.12
CA TRP A 128 -20.41 -12.86 -13.85
C TRP A 128 -18.91 -13.18 -13.89
N ALA A 129 -18.41 -13.70 -15.01
CA ALA A 129 -16.99 -13.96 -15.20
C ALA A 129 -16.16 -12.66 -15.22
N VAL A 130 -16.64 -11.63 -15.93
CA VAL A 130 -15.99 -10.30 -15.98
C VAL A 130 -16.01 -9.63 -14.61
N TRP A 131 -17.13 -9.71 -13.88
CA TRP A 131 -17.22 -9.22 -12.51
C TRP A 131 -16.18 -9.89 -11.60
N GLY A 132 -16.10 -11.22 -11.63
CA GLY A 132 -15.15 -11.98 -10.83
C GLY A 132 -13.70 -11.63 -11.17
N ALA A 133 -13.39 -11.45 -12.46
CA ALA A 133 -12.06 -11.04 -12.91
C ALA A 133 -11.69 -9.63 -12.41
N LEU A 134 -12.61 -8.67 -12.53
CA LEU A 134 -12.40 -7.30 -12.04
C LEU A 134 -12.25 -7.25 -10.51
N PHE A 135 -13.07 -8.01 -9.79
CA PHE A 135 -12.98 -8.12 -8.33
C PHE A 135 -11.65 -8.75 -7.90
N PHE A 136 -11.24 -9.85 -8.53
CA PHE A 136 -9.97 -10.50 -8.24
C PHE A 136 -8.76 -9.61 -8.58
N ALA A 137 -8.82 -8.89 -9.70
CA ALA A 137 -7.77 -7.94 -10.07
C ALA A 137 -7.66 -6.80 -9.05
N ALA A 138 -8.78 -6.20 -8.65
CA ALA A 138 -8.80 -5.17 -7.62
C ALA A 138 -8.26 -5.70 -6.28
N TYR A 139 -8.68 -6.91 -5.87
CA TYR A 139 -8.20 -7.57 -4.66
C TYR A 139 -6.70 -7.91 -4.70
N TYR A 140 -6.22 -8.43 -5.82
CA TYR A 140 -4.81 -8.78 -6.01
C TYR A 140 -3.92 -7.54 -5.99
N LEU A 141 -4.33 -6.48 -6.71
CA LEU A 141 -3.65 -5.19 -6.69
C LEU A 141 -3.67 -4.57 -5.28
N ASP A 142 -4.79 -4.68 -4.57
CA ASP A 142 -4.89 -4.20 -3.18
C ASP A 142 -3.95 -4.95 -2.23
N LYS A 143 -3.82 -6.27 -2.39
CA LYS A 143 -2.96 -7.11 -1.54
C LYS A 143 -1.47 -6.93 -1.83
N LYS A 144 -1.09 -6.72 -3.09
CA LYS A 144 0.31 -6.66 -3.52
C LYS A 144 0.97 -5.31 -3.25
N ILE A 145 0.21 -4.24 -3.04
CA ILE A 145 0.79 -2.92 -2.75
C ILE A 145 1.00 -2.82 -1.22
N PRO A 146 2.25 -2.70 -0.75
CA PRO A 146 2.59 -2.87 0.66
C PRO A 146 2.26 -1.68 1.55
N GLU A 147 1.99 -0.50 1.00
CA GLU A 147 1.68 0.69 1.80
C GLU A 147 0.19 0.89 2.03
N ARG A 148 -0.39 -0.03 2.82
CA ARG A 148 -1.74 0.13 3.40
C ARG A 148 -1.88 1.42 4.23
N LYS A 149 -0.78 1.96 4.75
CA LYS A 149 -0.78 3.13 5.65
C LYS A 149 -1.07 4.47 4.94
N LEU A 150 -0.68 4.64 3.67
CA LEU A 150 -0.94 5.86 2.90
C LEU A 150 -2.33 5.90 2.26
N ARG A 151 -2.90 4.72 1.98
CA ARG A 151 -4.19 4.50 1.30
C ARG A 151 -5.41 4.98 2.08
N TYR A 152 -5.35 4.97 3.41
CA TYR A 152 -6.40 5.47 4.31
C TYR A 152 -6.14 6.88 4.85
N SER A 153 -5.18 7.62 4.27
CA SER A 153 -4.78 8.92 4.82
C SER A 153 -5.89 9.97 4.71
N ASN A 154 -6.72 9.88 3.66
CA ASN A 154 -7.79 10.84 3.40
C ASN A 154 -9.21 10.25 3.50
N PRO A 155 -9.86 10.37 4.67
CA PRO A 155 -11.25 9.97 4.89
C PRO A 155 -12.24 10.57 3.88
N TRP A 156 -11.91 11.73 3.29
CA TRP A 156 -12.77 12.35 2.27
C TRP A 156 -12.83 11.52 1.00
N ILE A 157 -11.72 10.94 0.55
CA ILE A 157 -11.68 10.14 -0.68
C ILE A 157 -12.50 8.88 -0.49
N GLU A 158 -12.30 8.20 0.64
CA GLU A 158 -13.14 7.05 1.03
C GLU A 158 -14.62 7.44 1.07
N GLY A 159 -14.96 8.60 1.64
CA GLY A 159 -16.32 9.13 1.66
C GLY A 159 -16.89 9.37 0.25
N VAL A 160 -16.13 10.02 -0.64
CA VAL A 160 -16.54 10.30 -2.02
C VAL A 160 -16.78 9.01 -2.79
N PHE A 161 -15.85 8.05 -2.75
CA PHE A 161 -16.04 6.78 -3.44
C PHE A 161 -17.19 5.96 -2.84
N SER A 162 -17.38 5.97 -1.52
CA SER A 162 -18.56 5.36 -0.88
C SER A 162 -19.86 5.98 -1.39
N ALA A 163 -19.91 7.31 -1.51
CA ALA A 163 -21.06 8.01 -2.04
C ALA A 163 -21.30 7.66 -3.52
N ILE A 164 -20.25 7.52 -4.33
CA ILE A 164 -20.36 7.09 -5.73
C ILE A 164 -20.92 5.66 -5.83
N TYR A 165 -20.37 4.71 -5.05
CA TYR A 165 -20.90 3.34 -4.99
C TYR A 165 -22.39 3.33 -4.62
N PHE A 166 -22.75 4.13 -3.62
CA PHE A 166 -24.14 4.29 -3.21
C PHE A 166 -25.01 4.88 -4.32
N LEU A 167 -24.55 5.94 -4.99
CA LEU A 167 -25.29 6.55 -6.10
C LEU A 167 -25.46 5.57 -7.26
N CYS A 168 -24.47 4.73 -7.58
CA CYS A 168 -24.61 3.65 -8.56
C CYS A 168 -25.67 2.63 -8.13
N TYR A 169 -25.75 2.29 -6.84
CA TYR A 169 -26.78 1.40 -6.31
C TYR A 169 -28.17 2.05 -6.30
N MET A 170 -28.26 3.34 -5.96
CA MET A 170 -29.51 4.10 -5.99
C MET A 170 -30.00 4.34 -7.40
N LEU A 171 -29.10 4.57 -8.35
CA LEU A 171 -29.42 4.67 -9.76
C LEU A 171 -30.07 3.37 -10.25
N TRP A 172 -29.55 2.20 -9.83
CA TRP A 172 -30.19 0.90 -10.09
C TRP A 172 -31.61 0.83 -9.55
N PHE A 173 -31.84 1.34 -8.33
CA PHE A 173 -33.18 1.44 -7.78
C PHE A 173 -34.01 2.33 -8.71
N PHE A 174 -33.73 3.63 -8.78
CA PHE A 174 -34.51 4.63 -9.54
C PHE A 174 -34.86 4.23 -10.98
N LEU A 175 -33.94 3.61 -11.72
CA LEU A 175 -34.18 3.17 -13.09
C LEU A 175 -35.25 2.08 -13.22
N ARG A 176 -35.55 1.35 -12.15
CA ARG A 176 -36.59 0.31 -12.09
C ARG A 176 -37.85 0.71 -11.33
N LYS A 177 -38.05 2.01 -11.09
CA LYS A 177 -39.19 2.52 -10.31
C LYS A 177 -40.54 1.97 -10.76
N ASP A 178 -40.70 1.76 -12.05
CA ASP A 178 -41.93 1.22 -12.62
C ASP A 178 -42.13 -0.27 -12.29
N GLU A 179 -41.06 -1.05 -12.09
CA GLU A 179 -41.11 -2.48 -11.76
C GLU A 179 -41.30 -2.74 -10.26
N TRP A 180 -40.61 -2.00 -9.38
CA TRP A 180 -40.76 -2.18 -7.93
C TRP A 180 -41.85 -1.28 -7.32
N GLY A 181 -42.31 -0.25 -8.03
CA GLY A 181 -43.47 0.55 -7.66
C GLY A 181 -44.79 -0.24 -7.69
N THR A 182 -44.83 -1.37 -8.42
CA THR A 182 -45.98 -2.30 -8.43
C THR A 182 -45.97 -3.29 -7.28
N LEU A 183 -44.89 -3.37 -6.48
CA LEU A 183 -44.83 -4.25 -5.32
C LEU A 183 -45.72 -3.73 -4.18
N PRO A 184 -46.28 -4.61 -3.34
CA PRO A 184 -47.06 -4.20 -2.19
C PRO A 184 -46.23 -3.33 -1.22
N MET A 185 -46.91 -2.39 -0.54
CA MET A 185 -46.27 -1.37 0.29
C MET A 185 -45.34 -1.97 1.38
N SER A 186 -45.63 -3.15 1.90
CA SER A 186 -44.79 -3.87 2.88
C SER A 186 -43.46 -4.36 2.30
N GLU A 187 -43.43 -4.72 1.02
CA GLU A 187 -42.20 -5.14 0.34
C GLU A 187 -41.35 -3.92 -0.05
N GLN A 188 -41.99 -2.84 -0.48
CA GLN A 188 -41.29 -1.57 -0.74
C GLN A 188 -40.61 -1.02 0.52
N THR A 189 -41.29 -1.02 1.67
CA THR A 189 -40.69 -0.56 2.94
C THR A 189 -39.55 -1.47 3.39
N SER A 190 -39.65 -2.78 3.14
CA SER A 190 -38.58 -3.74 3.43
C SER A 190 -37.35 -3.50 2.54
N LEU A 191 -37.53 -3.23 1.25
CA LEU A 191 -36.44 -2.89 0.33
C LEU A 191 -35.73 -1.60 0.75
N TRP A 192 -36.48 -0.56 1.10
CA TRP A 192 -35.91 0.69 1.61
C TRP A 192 -35.15 0.48 2.93
N ALA A 193 -35.68 -0.33 3.84
CA ALA A 193 -35.00 -0.66 5.10
C ALA A 193 -33.68 -1.39 4.87
N ILE A 194 -33.62 -2.34 3.94
CA ILE A 194 -32.39 -3.07 3.57
C ILE A 194 -31.33 -2.11 3.02
N ILE A 195 -31.73 -1.17 2.14
CA ILE A 195 -30.82 -0.17 1.57
C ILE A 195 -30.25 0.74 2.67
N VAL A 196 -31.11 1.29 3.53
CA VAL A 196 -30.70 2.18 4.62
C VAL A 196 -29.79 1.48 5.61
N VAL A 197 -30.11 0.23 5.98
CA VAL A 197 -29.25 -0.56 6.88
C VAL A 197 -27.91 -0.87 6.21
N GLY A 198 -27.91 -1.26 4.93
CA GLY A 198 -26.68 -1.51 4.15
C GLY A 198 -25.76 -0.29 4.13
N LEU A 199 -26.31 0.91 3.92
CA LEU A 199 -25.56 2.17 3.96
C LEU A 199 -24.93 2.45 5.32
N ILE A 200 -25.71 2.29 6.39
CA ILE A 200 -25.23 2.54 7.75
C ILE A 200 -24.08 1.58 8.06
N VAL A 201 -24.23 0.30 7.71
CA VAL A 201 -23.20 -0.72 7.92
C VAL A 201 -21.94 -0.40 7.11
N GLU A 202 -22.07 -0.10 5.82
CA GLU A 202 -20.93 0.21 4.96
C GLU A 202 -20.17 1.45 5.43
N PHE A 203 -20.89 2.52 5.77
CA PHE A 203 -20.32 3.74 6.32
C PHE A 203 -19.60 3.47 7.66
N CYS A 204 -20.24 2.72 8.57
CA CYS A 204 -19.63 2.36 9.86
C CYS A 204 -18.37 1.52 9.70
N VAL A 205 -18.38 0.52 8.82
CA VAL A 205 -17.23 -0.35 8.54
C VAL A 205 -16.07 0.46 7.96
N ARG A 206 -16.33 1.36 7.01
CA ARG A 206 -15.29 2.20 6.40
C ARG A 206 -14.73 3.23 7.40
N VAL A 207 -15.56 3.90 8.19
CA VAL A 207 -15.12 4.84 9.23
C VAL A 207 -14.32 4.14 10.32
N PHE A 208 -14.77 2.96 10.77
CA PHE A 208 -14.07 2.19 11.79
C PHE A 208 -12.73 1.65 11.28
N SER A 209 -12.69 1.16 10.03
CA SER A 209 -11.45 0.71 9.37
C SER A 209 -10.46 1.86 9.19
N ALA A 210 -10.92 3.04 8.77
CA ALA A 210 -10.07 4.23 8.67
C ALA A 210 -9.50 4.65 10.04
N ARG A 211 -10.29 4.58 11.12
CA ARG A 211 -9.83 4.85 12.50
C ARG A 211 -8.84 3.81 13.02
N LYS A 212 -9.07 2.52 12.78
CA LYS A 212 -8.17 1.42 13.17
C LYS A 212 -6.81 1.54 12.46
N ASN A 213 -6.82 1.88 11.18
CA ASN A 213 -5.61 2.04 10.39
C ASN A 213 -4.80 3.28 10.79
N ARG A 214 -5.46 4.39 11.19
CA ARG A 214 -4.76 5.53 11.81
C ARG A 214 -4.08 5.18 13.13
N ARG A 215 -4.69 4.34 13.99
CA ARG A 215 -4.11 3.94 15.28
C ARG A 215 -2.92 2.98 15.19
N SER A 216 -2.72 2.32 14.05
CA SER A 216 -1.58 1.40 13.81
C SER A 216 -0.45 2.05 13.01
N ALA A 217 -0.65 3.31 12.60
CA ALA A 217 0.35 4.13 11.92
C ALA A 217 1.07 5.11 12.86
N VAL A 218 0.55 5.33 14.08
CA VAL A 218 1.17 6.05 15.21
C VAL A 218 1.82 5.03 16.13
#